data_AF-A0A947AC37-F1
#
_entry.id   AF-A0A947AC37-F1
#
_cell.length_a   1.000
_cell.length_b   1.000
_cell.length_c   1.000
_cell.angle_alpha   90.00
_cell.angle_beta   90.00
_cell.angle_gamma   90.00
#
_symmetry.space_group_name_H-M   'P 1'
#
loop_
_entity.id
_entity.type
_entity.pdbx_description
1 polymer ?
#
loop_
_entity_poly.entity_id
_entity_poly.type
_entity_poly.pdbx_seq_one_letter_code
_entity_poly.pdbx_strand_id
1 'polypeptide(L)' 'MTDQHCPGFESNKTLNEITVKCPDCGKEMEIFSDELDKKVKCSGCSTMLDP' A
#
# COMPACT_ATOMS: atom_id res chain seq x y z
N MET A 1 25.26 -12.12 -21.93
CA MET A 1 24.17 -12.95 -21.39
C MET A 1 23.80 -12.39 -20.03
N THR A 2 22.88 -11.42 -19.96
CA THR A 2 22.33 -10.93 -18.70
C THR A 2 20.94 -10.35 -18.99
N ASP A 3 20.05 -11.21 -19.47
CA ASP A 3 18.62 -10.93 -19.39
C ASP A 3 18.19 -11.28 -17.95
N GLN A 4 18.47 -10.37 -17.02
CA GLN A 4 17.93 -10.44 -15.67
C GLN A 4 16.49 -9.94 -15.69
N HIS A 5 15.64 -10.51 -16.55
CA HIS A 5 14.20 -10.44 -16.33
C HIS A 5 13.90 -11.34 -15.14
N CYS A 6 13.81 -10.75 -13.95
CA CYS A 6 13.19 -11.42 -12.82
C CYS A 6 11.69 -11.56 -13.18
N PRO A 7 11.17 -12.78 -13.48
CA PRO A 7 9.86 -13.00 -14.08
C PRO A 7 8.69 -12.82 -13.08
N GLY A 8 8.87 -11.98 -12.06
CA GLY A 8 7.90 -11.73 -11.00
C GLY A 8 7.34 -10.31 -10.94
N PHE A 9 7.83 -9.39 -11.78
CA PHE A 9 7.43 -7.97 -11.72
C PHE A 9 6.08 -7.68 -12.40
N GLU A 10 5.60 -8.57 -13.27
CA GLU A 10 4.34 -8.36 -14.00
C GLU A 10 3.08 -8.60 -13.13
N SER A 11 3.20 -9.33 -12.02
CA SER A 11 2.09 -9.60 -11.10
C SER A 11 1.69 -8.42 -10.22
N ASN A 12 2.59 -7.44 -10.02
CA ASN A 12 2.29 -6.20 -9.29
C ASN A 12 1.74 -5.09 -10.19
N LYS A 13 1.55 -5.34 -11.49
CA LYS A 13 1.14 -4.32 -12.47
C LYS A 13 -0.26 -3.73 -12.22
N THR A 14 -1.06 -4.38 -11.37
CA THR A 14 -2.39 -3.93 -10.96
C THR A 14 -2.45 -3.36 -9.54
N LEU A 15 -1.37 -3.46 -8.75
CA LEU A 15 -1.30 -2.82 -7.45
C LEU A 15 -1.02 -1.33 -7.67
N ASN A 16 -2.06 -0.49 -7.65
CA ASN A 16 -1.81 0.95 -7.58
C ASN A 16 -1.42 1.31 -6.15
N GLU A 17 -0.35 2.10 -6.05
CA GLU A 17 0.08 2.79 -4.85
C GLU A 17 -0.86 3.99 -4.63
N ILE A 18 -1.46 4.07 -3.45
CA ILE A 18 -2.44 5.08 -3.10
C ILE A 18 -1.96 5.73 -1.81
N THR A 19 -1.86 7.04 -1.81
CA THR A 19 -1.56 7.80 -0.60
C THR A 19 -2.85 8.05 0.16
N VAL A 20 -2.97 7.48 1.34
CA VAL A 20 -4.12 7.70 2.23
C VAL A 20 -3.69 8.51 3.45
N LYS A 21 -4.56 9.43 3.86
CA LYS A 21 -4.32 10.27 5.03
C LYS A 21 -5.12 9.72 6.19
N CYS A 22 -4.44 9.35 7.26
CA CYS A 22 -5.09 8.87 8.47
C CYS A 22 -6.02 9.97 9.03
N PRO A 23 -7.33 9.72 9.18
CA PRO A 23 -8.26 10.72 9.71
C PRO A 23 -8.07 11.01 11.21
N ASP A 24 -7.42 10.09 11.93
CA ASP A 24 -7.22 10.17 13.38
C ASP A 24 -5.99 11.01 13.75
N CYS A 25 -4.84 10.78 13.10
CA CYS A 25 -3.60 11.50 13.37
C CYS A 25 -3.14 12.45 12.25
N GLY A 26 -3.80 12.42 11.08
CA GLY A 26 -3.44 13.25 9.93
C GLY A 26 -2.20 12.80 9.15
N LYS A 27 -1.63 11.63 9.47
CA LYS A 27 -0.42 11.12 8.82
C LYS A 27 -0.71 10.52 7.45
N GLU A 28 0.11 10.87 6.47
CA GLU A 28 0.07 10.31 5.12
C GLU A 28 0.80 8.95 5.11
N MET A 29 0.19 7.96 4.49
CA MET A 29 0.70 6.60 4.40
C MET A 29 0.41 6.06 3.02
N GLU A 30 1.40 5.38 2.44
CA GLU A 30 1.31 4.78 1.12
C GLU A 30 0.86 3.33 1.30
N ILE A 31 -0.28 2.99 0.70
CA ILE A 31 -0.84 1.65 0.74
C ILE A 31 -1.16 1.19 -0.67
N PHE A 32 -1.27 -0.12 -0.85
CA PHE A 32 -1.64 -0.69 -2.13
C PHE A 32 -3.15 -0.86 -2.25
N SER A 33 -3.65 -0.83 -3.47
CA SER A 33 -5.09 -1.00 -3.76
C SER A 33 -5.69 -2.29 -3.19
N ASP A 34 -4.91 -3.37 -3.07
CA ASP A 34 -5.37 -4.64 -2.46
C ASP A 34 -5.53 -4.56 -0.94
N GLU A 35 -4.80 -3.64 -0.30
CA GLU A 35 -4.87 -3.40 1.14
C GLU A 35 -5.98 -2.41 1.49
N LEU A 36 -6.63 -1.76 0.50
CA LEU A 36 -7.77 -0.88 0.74
C LEU A 36 -8.98 -1.61 1.31
N ASP A 37 -9.22 -2.84 0.84
CA ASP A 37 -10.35 -3.67 1.29
C ASP A 37 -10.10 -4.29 2.68
N LYS A 38 -8.88 -4.11 3.22
CA LYS A 38 -8.46 -4.64 4.51
C LYS A 38 -8.26 -3.51 5.51
N LYS A 39 -8.37 -3.84 6.79
CA LYS A 39 -8.07 -2.89 7.87
C LYS A 39 -6.59 -2.57 7.88
N VAL A 40 -6.25 -1.34 7.50
CA VAL A 40 -4.87 -0.87 7.57
C VAL A 40 -4.59 -0.29 8.94
N LYS A 41 -3.46 -0.68 9.52
CA LYS A 41 -2.99 -0.09 10.77
C LYS A 41 -2.16 1.16 10.46
N CYS A 42 -2.55 2.31 11.02
CA CYS A 42 -1.79 3.52 10.86
C CYS A 42 -0.41 3.42 11.54
N SER A 43 0.67 3.72 10.81
CA SER A 43 2.03 3.79 11.35
C SER A 43 2.29 4.98 12.29
N GLY A 44 1.34 5.93 12.37
CA GLY A 44 1.40 7.08 13.28
C GLY A 44 0.77 6.78 14.63
N CYS A 45 -0.54 6.53 14.65
CA CYS A 45 -1.32 6.32 15.88
C CYS A 45 -1.61 4.86 16.20
N SER A 46 -1.22 3.90 15.36
CA SER A 46 -1.54 2.48 15.52
C SER A 46 -3.03 2.12 15.50
N THR A 47 -3.89 3.06 15.09
CA THR A 47 -5.33 2.84 14.88
C THR A 47 -5.57 2.01 13.62
N MET A 48 -6.54 1.09 13.69
CA MET A 48 -7.08 0.43 12.49
C MET A 48 -8.02 1.40 11.80
N LEU A 49 -7.72 1.72 10.55
CA LEU A 49 -8.59 2.52 9.70
C LEU A 49 -8.91 1.75 8.43
N ASP A 50 -10.12 1.95 7.96
CA ASP A 50 -10.56 1.58 6.63
C ASP A 50 -10.17 2.76 5.72
N PRO A 51 -9.17 2.59 4.84
CA PRO A 51 -8.59 3.66 4.04
C PRO A 51 -9.52 4.26 2.98
#